data_AF-A0A369WMH6-F1
#
_entry.id   AF-A0A369WMH6-F1
#
_cell.length_a   1.000
_cell.length_b   1.000
_cell.length_c   1.000
_cell.angle_alpha   90.00
_cell.angle_beta   90.00
_cell.angle_gamma   90.00
#
_symmetry.space_group_name_H-M   'P 1'
#
loop_
_entity.id
_entity.type
_entity.pdbx_description
1 polymer ?
#
loop_
_entity_poly.entity_id
_entity_poly.type
_entity_poly.pdbx_seq_one_letter_code
_entity_poly.pdbx_strand_id
1 'polypeptide(L)'
;MNIEEIFKISAAIIASLGGGALLLGAFSHWLGGLWAKRMLQNERAKHEESLQRIKAKNEEALEDLKAQIDTLKQKELTRHFDKLAIYKDVIHIVSEILRELEAVAATKQSSISSEIEHSFALNRIKAYGYISLVSCQEVLDKYNDMIDFFIPLVYEGKQATWIEMREKADAMLNSMRVDLGINEGEVVYRGAR
;
A
#
# COMPACT_ATOMS: atom_id res chain seq x y z
N MET A 1 -39.12 92.92 -26.98
CA MET A 1 -38.84 91.85 -26.01
C MET A 1 -37.89 92.41 -24.99
N ASN A 2 -38.27 92.43 -23.71
CA ASN A 2 -37.45 93.02 -22.66
C ASN A 2 -36.33 92.03 -22.26
N ILE A 3 -35.14 92.51 -21.90
CA ILE A 3 -34.00 91.65 -21.50
C ILE A 3 -34.36 90.76 -20.32
N GLU A 4 -35.22 91.26 -19.42
CA GLU A 4 -35.76 90.50 -18.29
C GLU A 4 -36.64 89.30 -18.70
N GLU A 5 -37.39 89.41 -19.80
CA GLU A 5 -38.24 88.32 -20.29
C GLU A 5 -37.39 87.21 -20.92
N ILE A 6 -36.35 87.58 -21.67
CA ILE A 6 -35.37 86.64 -22.22
C ILE A 6 -34.71 85.86 -21.08
N PHE A 7 -34.26 86.57 -20.04
CA PHE A 7 -33.60 85.95 -18.89
C PHE A 7 -34.54 85.00 -18.13
N LYS A 8 -35.81 85.38 -17.92
CA LYS A 8 -36.82 84.50 -17.28
C LYS A 8 -37.11 83.25 -18.09
N ILE A 9 -37.25 83.36 -19.41
CA ILE A 9 -37.53 82.22 -20.28
C ILE A 9 -36.30 81.29 -20.33
N SER A 10 -35.09 81.84 -20.50
CA SER A 10 -33.86 81.05 -20.49
C SER A 10 -33.63 80.37 -19.13
N ALA A 11 -33.87 81.06 -18.01
CA ALA A 11 -33.77 80.47 -16.67
C ALA A 11 -34.80 79.35 -16.44
N ALA A 12 -36.03 79.51 -16.92
CA ALA A 12 -37.06 78.47 -16.85
C ALA A 12 -36.71 77.23 -17.70
N ILE A 13 -36.16 77.44 -18.91
CA ILE A 13 -35.70 76.37 -19.79
C ILE A 13 -34.52 75.61 -19.14
N ILE A 14 -33.53 76.31 -18.61
CA ILE A 14 -32.37 75.71 -17.93
C ILE A 14 -32.79 75.01 -16.65
N ALA A 15 -33.71 75.58 -15.86
CA ALA A 15 -34.22 74.95 -14.65
C ALA A 15 -35.05 73.68 -14.96
N SER A 16 -35.85 73.70 -16.02
CA SER A 16 -36.63 72.54 -16.47
C SER A 16 -35.72 71.42 -17.00
N LEU A 17 -34.74 71.75 -17.85
CA LEU A 17 -33.77 70.79 -18.38
C LEU A 17 -32.80 70.29 -17.31
N GLY A 18 -32.32 71.17 -16.43
CA GLY A 18 -31.44 70.84 -15.32
C GLY A 18 -32.12 69.98 -14.25
N GLY A 19 -33.38 70.27 -13.94
CA GLY A 19 -34.20 69.43 -13.05
C GLY A 19 -34.47 68.04 -13.62
N GLY A 20 -34.75 67.96 -14.93
CA GLY A 20 -34.88 66.68 -15.64
C GLY A 20 -33.60 65.85 -15.66
N ALA A 21 -32.45 66.49 -15.93
CA ALA A 21 -31.14 65.83 -15.91
C ALA A 21 -30.76 65.31 -14.52
N LEU A 22 -31.08 66.06 -13.45
CA LEU A 22 -30.87 65.61 -12.07
C LEU A 22 -31.72 64.39 -11.72
N LEU A 23 -33.00 64.37 -12.12
CA LEU A 23 -33.88 63.22 -11.90
C LEU A 23 -33.40 61.98 -12.66
N LEU A 24 -33.00 62.14 -13.92
CA LEU A 24 -32.43 61.06 -14.73
C LEU A 24 -31.11 60.55 -14.14
N GLY A 25 -30.24 61.44 -13.67
CA GLY A 25 -28.99 61.09 -13.01
C GLY A 25 -29.21 60.32 -11.71
N ALA A 26 -30.12 60.79 -10.86
CA ALA A 26 -30.47 60.13 -9.60
C ALA A 26 -31.11 58.75 -9.84
N PHE A 27 -32.01 58.65 -10.82
CA PHE A 27 -32.65 57.38 -11.17
C PHE A 27 -31.67 56.39 -11.80
N SER A 28 -30.77 56.86 -12.68
CA SER A 28 -29.70 56.05 -13.26
C SER A 28 -28.73 55.54 -12.18
N HIS A 29 -28.40 56.37 -11.19
CA HIS A 29 -27.57 55.96 -10.06
C HIS A 29 -28.25 54.90 -9.19
N TRP A 30 -29.54 55.10 -8.88
CA TRP A 30 -30.32 54.14 -8.09
C TRP A 30 -30.47 52.79 -8.79
N LEU A 31 -30.81 52.78 -10.08
CA LEU A 31 -30.85 51.55 -10.88
C LEU A 31 -29.47 50.90 -10.94
N GLY A 32 -28.40 51.67 -11.22
CA GLY A 32 -27.04 51.16 -11.23
C GLY A 32 -26.64 50.47 -9.92
N GLY A 33 -26.98 51.06 -8.77
CA GLY A 33 -26.75 50.46 -7.46
C GLY A 33 -27.54 49.16 -7.23
N LEU A 34 -28.79 49.08 -7.68
CA LEU A 34 -29.60 47.87 -7.60
C LEU A 34 -29.04 46.74 -8.48
N TRP A 35 -28.64 47.04 -9.70
CA TRP A 35 -28.04 46.07 -10.62
C TRP A 35 -26.67 45.59 -10.14
N ALA A 36 -25.82 46.50 -9.65
CA ALA A 36 -24.53 46.15 -9.06
C ALA A 36 -24.69 45.22 -7.84
N LYS A 37 -25.65 45.53 -6.95
CA LYS A 37 -25.94 44.68 -5.78
C LYS A 37 -26.45 43.29 -6.19
N ARG A 38 -27.37 43.22 -7.16
CA ARG A 38 -27.87 41.94 -7.68
C ARG A 38 -26.78 41.12 -8.36
N MET A 39 -25.93 41.76 -9.16
CA MET A 39 -24.81 41.09 -9.82
C MET A 39 -23.82 40.53 -8.80
N LEU A 40 -23.44 41.32 -7.77
CA LEU A 40 -22.57 40.86 -6.69
C LEU A 40 -23.17 39.70 -5.88
N GLN A 41 -24.47 39.74 -5.60
CA GLN A 41 -25.16 38.63 -4.93
C GLN A 41 -25.15 37.35 -5.79
N ASN A 42 -25.38 37.47 -7.10
CA ASN A 42 -25.36 36.34 -8.02
C ASN A 42 -23.95 35.73 -8.14
N GLU A 43 -22.91 36.56 -8.27
CA GLU A 43 -21.52 36.08 -8.30
C GLU A 43 -21.10 35.41 -6.99
N ARG A 44 -21.51 35.96 -5.83
CA ARG A 44 -21.29 35.31 -4.53
C ARG A 44 -21.97 33.96 -4.46
N ALA A 45 -23.23 33.86 -4.87
CA ALA A 45 -23.98 32.60 -4.87
C ALA A 45 -23.31 31.54 -5.77
N LYS A 46 -22.85 31.93 -6.97
CA LYS A 46 -22.08 31.03 -7.85
C LYS A 46 -20.76 30.58 -7.22
N HIS A 47 -20.03 31.49 -6.58
CA HIS A 47 -18.79 31.14 -5.89
C HIS A 47 -19.03 30.20 -4.72
N GLU A 48 -20.05 30.45 -3.89
CA GLU A 48 -20.45 29.57 -2.80
C GLU A 48 -20.85 28.18 -3.31
N GLU A 49 -21.63 28.10 -4.39
CA GLU A 49 -21.99 26.84 -5.04
C GLU A 49 -20.75 26.10 -5.57
N SER A 50 -19.83 26.82 -6.22
CA SER A 50 -18.59 26.23 -6.72
C SER A 50 -17.70 25.71 -5.59
N LEU A 51 -17.63 26.43 -4.47
CA LEU A 51 -16.90 26.01 -3.27
C LEU A 51 -17.53 24.78 -2.64
N GLN A 52 -18.86 24.74 -2.54
CA GLN A 52 -19.57 23.55 -2.04
C GLN A 52 -19.34 22.34 -2.94
N ARG A 53 -19.40 22.52 -4.27
CA ARG A 53 -19.11 21.43 -5.22
C ARG A 53 -17.67 20.92 -5.10
N ILE A 54 -16.69 21.82 -4.97
CA ILE A 54 -15.29 21.44 -4.79
C ILE A 54 -15.09 20.73 -3.45
N LYS A 55 -15.71 21.22 -2.38
CA LYS A 55 -15.66 20.56 -1.06
C LYS A 55 -16.27 19.17 -1.10
N ALA A 56 -17.46 19.02 -1.67
CA ALA A 56 -18.13 17.72 -1.81
C ALA A 56 -17.28 16.74 -2.64
N LYS A 57 -16.69 17.19 -3.75
CA LYS A 57 -15.76 16.36 -4.55
C LYS A 57 -14.51 15.96 -3.79
N ASN A 58 -13.95 16.87 -3.00
CA ASN A 58 -12.77 16.58 -2.18
C ASN A 58 -13.12 15.61 -1.05
N GLU A 59 -14.27 15.75 -0.41
CA GLU A 59 -14.77 14.82 0.63
C GLU A 59 -15.00 13.42 0.05
N GLU A 60 -15.66 13.33 -1.10
CA GLU A 60 -15.86 12.07 -1.84
C GLU A 60 -14.52 11.40 -2.20
N ALA A 61 -13.57 12.16 -2.75
CA ALA A 61 -12.24 11.65 -3.07
C ALA A 61 -11.46 11.20 -1.82
N LEU A 62 -11.61 11.90 -0.69
CA LEU A 62 -10.99 11.51 0.57
C LEU A 62 -11.59 10.23 1.13
N GLU A 63 -12.90 10.04 1.05
CA GLU A 63 -13.57 8.81 1.48
C GLU A 63 -13.17 7.62 0.61
N ASP A 64 -13.13 7.80 -0.71
CA ASP A 64 -12.69 6.77 -1.65
C ASP A 64 -11.23 6.37 -1.40
N LEU A 65 -10.32 7.35 -1.25
CA LEU A 65 -8.91 7.08 -0.93
C LEU A 65 -8.75 6.34 0.40
N LYS A 66 -9.54 6.68 1.43
CA LYS A 66 -9.52 5.95 2.69
C LYS A 66 -9.98 4.51 2.51
N ALA A 67 -11.07 4.28 1.78
CA ALA A 67 -11.57 2.94 1.49
C ALA A 67 -10.55 2.09 0.71
N GLN A 68 -9.85 2.69 -0.25
CA GLN A 68 -8.76 2.04 -0.99
C GLN A 68 -7.59 1.69 -0.06
N ILE A 69 -7.14 2.61 0.80
CA ILE A 69 -6.07 2.38 1.77
C ILE A 69 -6.44 1.24 2.72
N ASP A 70 -7.66 1.23 3.25
CA ASP A 70 -8.09 0.19 4.20
C ASP A 70 -8.16 -1.18 3.51
N THR A 71 -8.62 -1.23 2.27
CA THR A 71 -8.62 -2.46 1.46
C THR A 71 -7.20 -2.96 1.21
N LEU A 72 -6.27 -2.07 0.86
CA LEU A 72 -4.87 -2.43 0.62
C LEU A 72 -4.18 -2.93 1.88
N LYS A 73 -4.37 -2.23 3.01
CA LYS A 73 -3.84 -2.65 4.32
C LYS A 73 -4.34 -4.04 4.71
N GLN A 74 -5.64 -4.29 4.53
CA GLN A 74 -6.22 -5.59 4.84
C GLN A 74 -5.60 -6.68 3.96
N LYS A 75 -5.46 -6.42 2.65
CA LYS A 75 -4.89 -7.37 1.68
C LYS A 75 -3.42 -7.67 1.97
N GLU A 76 -2.64 -6.66 2.32
CA GLU A 76 -1.23 -6.79 2.70
C GLU A 76 -1.08 -7.58 4.01
N LEU A 77 -1.89 -7.27 5.02
CA LEU A 77 -1.88 -7.98 6.30
C LEU A 77 -2.24 -9.46 6.13
N THR A 78 -3.29 -9.76 5.35
CA THR A 78 -3.66 -11.15 5.02
C THR A 78 -2.51 -11.86 4.30
N ARG A 79 -1.88 -11.23 3.31
CA ARG A 79 -0.72 -11.81 2.61
C ARG A 79 0.44 -12.11 3.57
N HIS A 80 0.71 -11.23 4.54
CA HIS A 80 1.74 -11.47 5.57
C HIS A 80 1.42 -12.68 6.43
N PHE A 81 0.17 -12.83 6.88
CA PHE A 81 -0.25 -14.00 7.66
C PHE A 81 -0.22 -15.30 6.85
N ASP A 82 -0.66 -15.26 5.59
CA ASP A 82 -0.61 -16.42 4.70
C ASP A 82 0.84 -16.86 4.45
N LYS A 83 1.76 -15.91 4.23
CA LYS A 83 3.19 -16.18 4.10
C LYS A 83 3.75 -16.85 5.36
N LEU A 84 3.42 -16.32 6.54
CA LEU A 84 3.84 -16.90 7.82
C LEU A 84 3.30 -18.33 8.00
N ALA A 85 2.04 -18.57 7.63
CA ALA A 85 1.42 -19.90 7.70
C ALA A 85 2.15 -20.89 6.77
N ILE A 86 2.45 -20.48 5.54
CA ILE A 86 3.18 -21.33 4.59
C ILE A 86 4.61 -21.58 5.07
N TYR A 87 5.28 -20.61 5.68
CA TYR A 87 6.60 -20.83 6.29
C TYR A 87 6.57 -21.83 7.43
N LYS A 88 5.53 -21.80 8.25
CA LYS A 88 5.33 -22.83 9.27
C LYS A 88 5.19 -24.22 8.65
N ASP A 89 4.44 -24.36 7.56
CA ASP A 89 4.29 -25.64 6.84
C ASP A 89 5.62 -26.12 6.24
N VAL A 90 6.41 -25.21 5.67
CA VAL A 90 7.76 -25.50 5.18
C VAL A 90 8.67 -25.97 6.33
N ILE A 91 8.61 -25.30 7.49
CA ILE A 91 9.39 -25.70 8.68
C ILE A 91 9.00 -27.11 9.13
N HIS A 92 7.71 -27.45 9.12
CA HIS A 92 7.25 -28.81 9.44
C HIS A 92 7.84 -29.85 8.47
N ILE A 93 7.81 -29.57 7.16
CA ILE A 93 8.39 -30.45 6.14
C ILE A 93 9.91 -30.61 6.33
N VAL A 94 10.63 -29.51 6.56
CA VAL A 94 12.08 -29.53 6.77
C VAL A 94 12.44 -30.26 8.06
N SER A 95 11.60 -30.17 9.09
CA SER A 95 11.78 -30.92 10.34
C SER A 95 11.63 -32.43 10.13
N GLU A 96 10.71 -32.86 9.26
CA GLU A 96 10.59 -34.28 8.87
C GLU A 96 11.84 -34.76 8.14
N ILE A 97 12.34 -33.98 7.18
CA ILE A 97 13.59 -34.28 6.45
C ILE A 97 14.76 -34.42 7.44
N LEU A 98 14.95 -33.44 8.34
CA LEU A 98 16.03 -33.44 9.32
C LEU A 98 15.93 -34.63 10.28
N ARG A 99 14.72 -35.00 10.73
CA ARG A 99 14.49 -36.17 11.58
C ARG A 99 14.93 -37.46 10.89
N GLU A 100 14.58 -37.63 9.61
CA GLU A 100 14.95 -38.81 8.83
C GLU A 100 16.47 -38.88 8.65
N LEU A 101 17.11 -37.76 8.34
CA LEU A 101 18.57 -37.67 8.20
C LEU A 101 19.31 -37.89 9.53
N GLU A 102 18.80 -37.36 10.64
CA GLU A 102 19.37 -37.57 11.98
C GLU A 102 19.26 -39.03 12.40
N ALA A 103 18.13 -39.69 12.14
CA ALA A 103 17.97 -41.11 12.43
C ALA A 103 19.01 -41.95 11.68
N VAL A 104 19.30 -41.62 10.42
CA VAL A 104 20.33 -42.27 9.61
C VAL A 104 21.75 -41.93 10.07
N ALA A 105 22.01 -40.70 10.52
CA ALA A 105 23.32 -40.30 11.03
C ALA A 105 23.62 -40.91 12.42
N ALA A 106 22.60 -41.07 13.27
CA ALA A 106 22.71 -41.58 14.63
C ALA A 106 22.69 -43.12 14.67
N THR A 107 21.96 -43.77 13.76
CA THR A 107 22.02 -45.22 13.62
C THR A 107 23.16 -45.59 12.66
N LYS A 108 24.02 -46.53 13.04
CA LYS A 108 25.01 -47.12 12.12
C LYS A 108 24.34 -48.01 11.06
N GLN A 109 23.22 -47.59 10.47
CA GLN A 109 22.58 -48.30 9.38
C GLN A 109 23.46 -48.15 8.14
N SER A 110 23.85 -49.29 7.55
CA SER A 110 24.73 -49.35 6.39
C SER A 110 24.10 -48.81 5.09
N SER A 111 22.79 -48.57 5.08
CA SER A 111 22.04 -48.11 3.91
C SER A 111 20.72 -47.45 4.32
N ILE A 112 20.36 -46.36 3.64
CA ILE A 112 19.06 -45.68 3.76
C ILE A 112 17.97 -46.58 3.16
N SER A 113 16.78 -46.60 3.77
CA SER A 113 15.65 -47.37 3.24
C SER A 113 14.99 -46.65 2.07
N SER A 114 14.43 -47.41 1.12
CA SER A 114 13.69 -46.85 -0.03
C SER A 114 12.50 -45.96 0.40
N GLU A 115 11.95 -46.19 1.59
CA GLU A 115 10.88 -45.36 2.17
C GLU A 115 11.37 -43.95 2.53
N ILE A 116 12.57 -43.84 3.11
CA ILE A 116 13.20 -42.54 3.44
C ILE A 116 13.54 -41.78 2.15
N GLU A 117 14.08 -42.46 1.13
CA GLU A 117 14.35 -41.84 -0.17
C GLU A 117 13.09 -41.25 -0.82
N HIS A 118 11.97 -41.97 -0.72
CA HIS A 118 10.68 -41.51 -1.25
C HIS A 118 10.13 -40.33 -0.44
N SER A 119 10.17 -40.43 0.90
CA SER A 119 9.75 -39.36 1.81
C SER A 119 10.53 -38.08 1.54
N PHE A 120 11.86 -38.17 1.47
CA PHE A 120 12.74 -37.04 1.13
C PHE A 120 12.40 -36.42 -0.23
N ALA A 121 12.23 -37.23 -1.28
CA ALA A 121 11.90 -36.76 -2.61
C ALA A 121 10.54 -36.02 -2.65
N LEU A 122 9.53 -36.54 -1.95
CA LEU A 122 8.22 -35.92 -1.86
C LEU A 122 8.28 -34.60 -1.09
N ASN A 123 8.92 -34.62 0.08
CA ASN A 123 8.99 -33.48 0.99
C ASN A 123 9.79 -32.33 0.39
N ARG A 124 10.91 -32.59 -0.30
CA ARG A 124 11.64 -31.51 -0.99
C ARG A 124 10.81 -30.83 -2.08
N ILE A 125 10.03 -31.58 -2.86
CA ILE A 125 9.21 -31.00 -3.93
C ILE A 125 8.08 -30.14 -3.34
N LYS A 126 7.44 -30.61 -2.26
CA LYS A 126 6.41 -29.84 -1.55
C LYS A 126 6.96 -28.54 -0.98
N ALA A 127 8.09 -28.60 -0.27
CA ALA A 127 8.72 -27.42 0.30
C ALA A 127 9.16 -26.42 -0.79
N TYR A 128 9.75 -26.91 -1.88
CA TYR A 128 10.09 -26.07 -3.05
C TYR A 128 8.86 -25.33 -3.60
N GLY A 129 7.74 -26.04 -3.78
CA GLY A 129 6.49 -25.44 -4.27
C GLY A 129 5.96 -24.36 -3.35
N TYR A 130 5.92 -24.63 -2.04
CA TYR A 130 5.49 -23.64 -1.04
C TYR A 130 6.39 -22.41 -1.02
N ILE A 131 7.72 -22.59 -0.97
CA ILE A 131 8.68 -21.49 -0.96
C ILE A 131 8.53 -20.63 -2.21
N SER A 132 8.42 -21.26 -3.38
CA SER A 132 8.30 -20.57 -4.68
C SER A 132 7.04 -19.70 -4.79
N LEU A 133 5.97 -20.03 -4.06
CA LEU A 133 4.72 -19.28 -4.09
C LEU A 133 4.78 -17.98 -3.27
N VAL A 134 5.55 -17.94 -2.19
CA VAL A 134 5.45 -16.85 -1.20
C VAL A 134 6.75 -16.14 -0.85
N SER A 135 7.90 -16.64 -1.30
CA SER A 135 9.21 -16.15 -0.86
C SER A 135 9.98 -15.40 -1.94
N CYS A 136 10.99 -14.67 -1.51
CA CYS A 136 11.99 -14.10 -2.42
C CYS A 136 13.02 -15.15 -2.89
N GLN A 137 13.81 -14.79 -3.91
CA GLN A 137 14.86 -15.65 -4.48
C GLN A 137 15.89 -16.06 -3.42
N GLU A 138 16.23 -15.17 -2.49
CA GLU A 138 17.24 -15.46 -1.46
C GLU A 138 16.83 -16.62 -0.55
N VAL A 139 15.55 -16.69 -0.16
CA VAL A 139 15.03 -17.83 0.63
C VAL A 139 15.10 -19.12 -0.17
N LEU A 140 14.74 -19.07 -1.46
CA LEU A 140 14.80 -20.22 -2.35
C LEU A 140 16.24 -20.72 -2.54
N ASP A 141 17.20 -19.81 -2.68
CA ASP A 141 18.61 -20.15 -2.82
C ASP A 141 19.14 -20.84 -1.55
N LYS A 142 18.82 -20.31 -0.36
CA LYS A 142 19.20 -20.96 0.92
C LYS A 142 18.54 -22.31 1.12
N TYR A 143 17.31 -22.47 0.66
CA TYR A 143 16.63 -23.76 0.66
C TYR A 143 17.32 -24.76 -0.30
N ASN A 144 17.66 -24.32 -1.52
CA ASN A 144 18.36 -25.18 -2.49
C ASN A 144 19.75 -25.56 -1.99
N ASP A 145 20.52 -24.63 -1.42
CA ASP A 145 21.81 -24.91 -0.78
C ASP A 145 21.71 -26.00 0.29
N MET A 146 20.60 -26.04 1.03
CA MET A 146 20.32 -27.07 2.04
C MET A 146 19.97 -28.41 1.39
N ILE A 147 19.08 -28.42 0.38
CA ILE A 147 18.68 -29.65 -0.30
C ILE A 147 19.84 -30.27 -1.07
N ASP A 148 20.66 -29.46 -1.75
CA ASP A 148 21.86 -29.91 -2.46
C ASP A 148 22.89 -30.52 -1.50
N PHE A 149 22.94 -30.03 -0.25
CA PHE A 149 23.74 -30.65 0.81
C PHE A 149 23.15 -32.00 1.26
N PHE A 150 21.83 -32.14 1.32
CA PHE A 150 21.16 -33.37 1.78
C PHE A 150 21.11 -34.48 0.73
N ILE A 151 21.02 -34.16 -0.57
CA ILE A 151 20.92 -35.15 -1.66
C ILE A 151 22.03 -36.21 -1.59
N PRO A 152 23.33 -35.85 -1.45
CA PRO A 152 24.39 -36.85 -1.34
C PRO A 152 24.31 -37.69 -0.05
N LEU A 153 23.75 -37.15 1.03
CA LEU A 153 23.55 -37.91 2.28
C LEU A 153 22.52 -39.01 2.05
N VAL A 154 21.44 -38.69 1.33
CA VAL A 154 20.33 -39.60 1.05
C VAL A 154 20.69 -40.65 -0.01
N TYR A 155 21.28 -40.25 -1.13
CA TYR A 155 21.42 -41.12 -2.31
C TYR A 155 22.82 -41.67 -2.52
N GLU A 156 23.85 -41.03 -1.96
CA GLU A 156 25.26 -41.42 -2.17
C GLU A 156 25.91 -42.00 -0.91
N GLY A 157 25.18 -42.06 0.21
CA GLY A 157 25.68 -42.57 1.49
C GLY A 157 26.77 -41.71 2.13
N LYS A 158 26.89 -40.44 1.74
CA LYS A 158 27.81 -39.50 2.38
C LYS A 158 27.40 -39.27 3.83
N GLN A 159 28.39 -39.03 4.67
CA GLN A 159 28.20 -38.76 6.09
C GLN A 159 28.31 -37.26 6.34
N ALA A 160 27.47 -36.75 7.23
CA ALA A 160 27.53 -35.37 7.73
C ALA A 160 27.25 -35.36 9.23
N THR A 161 27.74 -34.34 9.89
CA THR A 161 27.43 -34.07 11.29
C THR A 161 26.08 -33.36 11.42
N TRP A 162 25.45 -33.50 12.59
CA TRP A 162 24.26 -32.73 12.93
C TRP A 162 24.46 -31.22 12.80
N ILE A 163 25.65 -30.74 13.17
CA ILE A 163 26.03 -29.32 13.11
C ILE A 163 25.95 -28.81 11.68
N GLU A 164 26.54 -29.52 10.72
CA GLU A 164 26.53 -29.12 9.30
C GLU A 164 25.10 -29.11 8.72
N MET A 165 24.28 -30.12 9.06
CA MET A 165 22.88 -30.17 8.62
C MET A 165 22.06 -29.02 9.20
N ARG A 166 22.24 -28.73 10.50
CA ARG A 166 21.58 -27.62 11.17
C ARG A 166 22.01 -26.27 10.61
N GLU A 167 23.29 -26.06 10.34
CA GLU A 167 23.78 -24.78 9.78
C GLU A 167 23.08 -24.43 8.46
N LYS A 168 22.82 -25.43 7.60
CA LYS A 168 22.05 -25.24 6.37
C LYS A 168 20.59 -24.85 6.66
N ALA A 169 19.95 -25.52 7.62
CA ALA A 169 18.59 -25.19 8.03
C ALA A 169 18.50 -23.80 8.68
N ASP A 170 19.44 -23.43 9.54
CA ASP A 170 19.51 -22.13 10.20
C ASP A 170 19.71 -20.99 9.18
N ALA A 171 20.54 -21.20 8.16
CA ALA A 171 20.71 -20.24 7.07
C ALA A 171 19.40 -19.99 6.31
N MET A 172 18.65 -21.05 6.01
CA MET A 172 17.30 -20.94 5.42
C MET A 172 16.33 -20.21 6.36
N LEU A 173 16.29 -20.57 7.65
CA LEU A 173 15.40 -19.92 8.63
C LEU A 173 15.72 -18.42 8.79
N ASN A 174 16.98 -18.03 8.79
CA ASN A 174 17.37 -16.64 8.86
C ASN A 174 16.96 -15.86 7.61
N SER A 175 17.09 -16.45 6.41
CA SER A 175 16.58 -15.81 5.19
C SER A 175 15.06 -15.63 5.22
N MET A 176 14.30 -16.61 5.74
CA MET A 176 12.85 -16.49 5.92
C MET A 176 12.48 -15.38 6.92
N ARG A 177 13.28 -15.21 7.98
CA ARG A 177 13.08 -14.12 8.96
C ARG A 177 13.26 -12.75 8.30
N VAL A 178 14.33 -12.57 7.54
CA VAL A 178 14.58 -11.33 6.79
C VAL A 178 13.46 -11.06 5.79
N ASP A 179 13.00 -12.09 5.07
CA ASP A 179 11.89 -11.98 4.10
C ASP A 179 10.51 -11.74 4.75
N LEU A 180 10.37 -12.00 6.06
CA LEU A 180 9.22 -11.59 6.88
C LEU A 180 9.38 -10.18 7.49
N GLY A 181 10.51 -9.52 7.29
CA GLY A 181 10.82 -8.20 7.85
C GLY A 181 11.41 -8.23 9.28
N ILE A 182 11.80 -9.41 9.78
CA ILE A 182 12.41 -9.62 11.10
C ILE A 182 13.93 -9.42 10.96
N ASN A 183 14.42 -8.23 11.34
CA ASN A 183 15.78 -7.77 11.09
C ASN A 183 16.63 -7.60 12.36
N GLU A 184 16.19 -8.13 13.51
CA GLU A 184 16.87 -8.04 14.80
C GLU A 184 18.15 -8.91 14.91
N GLY A 185 18.73 -9.29 13.77
CA GLY A 185 19.93 -10.11 13.66
C GLY A 185 19.64 -11.60 13.44
N GLU A 186 20.70 -12.33 13.08
CA GLU A 186 20.66 -13.76 12.83
C GLU A 186 20.46 -14.56 14.12
N VAL A 187 19.64 -15.59 14.05
CA VAL A 187 19.52 -16.60 15.08
C VAL A 187 20.57 -17.65 14.78
N VAL A 188 21.45 -17.87 15.75
CA VAL A 188 22.51 -18.86 15.67
C VAL A 188 22.44 -19.73 16.91
N TYR A 189 22.56 -21.04 16.74
CA TYR A 189 22.67 -21.95 17.87
C TYR A 189 23.98 -21.69 18.64
N ARG A 190 23.89 -21.47 19.96
CA ARG A 190 25.04 -21.19 20.84
C ARG A 190 25.36 -22.31 21.84
N GLY A 191 24.76 -23.48 21.67
CA GLY A 191 25.02 -24.63 22.53
C GLY A 191 26.22 -25.46 22.06
N ALA A 192 26.44 -26.59 22.73
CA ALA A 192 27.62 -27.44 22.52
C ALA A 192 27.38 -28.68 21.63
N ARG A 193 26.18 -28.84 21.07
CA ARG A 193 25.81 -29.99 20.23
C ARG A 193 25.16 -29.54 18.94
#